data_AF-A0A8K0NJF3-F1
#
_entry.id   AF-A0A8K0NJF3-F1
#
_cell.length_a   1.000
_cell.length_b   1.000
_cell.length_c   1.000
_cell.angle_alpha   90.00
_cell.angle_beta   90.00
_cell.angle_gamma   90.00
#
_symmetry.space_group_name_H-M   'P 1'
#
loop_
_entity.id
_entity.type
_entity.pdbx_description
1 polymer ?
#
loop_
_entity_poly.entity_id
_entity_poly.type
_entity_poly.pdbx_seq_one_letter_code
_entity_poly.pdbx_strand_id
1 'polypeptide(L)'
;MDTDCTGVMNVPVLLLKTKSTPSDAYEETLSSHGFSRKCIHGRLHPRFVPVLRHRFDDDGIQEIQSLLLNRRISRRLDAKYGGIIFTSQRAVEAFSHVVQHGKGTDSQWPHLQNVPIYSVGPATTRALRVIPQQPPLQIFGEATGNGEALANYILEHYKGWFSDRPTLTPLLFLVGEQRRDVIPRMLMDVGLTTDRRIRVNEVVVYGTGVMESFSADFEAVLKETSHAPERWVVVFSPTGCDSMLQGLGLLNPDADSGMICLSRRDGKTFVATIGPTTRAHLVSRFGFEPDVCAETPSPDGILQGIVGFSPDQYGRNNRMEEISGSGETDTRPGINLADGACRTGR
;
A
#
# COMPACT_ATOMS: atom_id res chain seq x y z
N MET A 1 5.88 35.22 -43.05
CA MET A 1 6.81 34.08 -43.09
C MET A 1 6.33 33.13 -42.01
N ASP A 2 5.46 32.22 -42.41
CA ASP A 2 4.90 31.21 -41.52
C ASP A 2 6.00 30.20 -41.22
N THR A 3 6.48 30.19 -39.98
CA THR A 3 7.39 29.16 -39.50
C THR A 3 6.62 27.85 -39.42
N ASP A 4 6.88 26.97 -40.39
CA ASP A 4 6.35 25.62 -40.46
C ASP A 4 6.92 24.79 -39.29
N CYS A 5 6.21 24.76 -38.17
CA CYS A 5 6.57 23.96 -37.00
C CYS A 5 6.09 22.50 -37.20
N THR A 6 6.88 21.70 -37.92
CA THR A 6 6.59 20.27 -38.19
C THR A 6 7.14 19.31 -37.11
N GLY A 7 7.42 19.78 -35.90
CA GLY A 7 7.94 18.96 -34.82
C GLY A 7 6.87 18.07 -34.18
N VAL A 8 7.08 16.75 -34.18
CA VAL A 8 6.31 15.80 -33.35
C VAL A 8 7.00 15.68 -32.00
N MET A 9 6.32 16.08 -30.93
CA MET A 9 6.83 15.93 -29.56
C MET A 9 6.45 14.57 -28.98
N ASN A 10 7.44 13.80 -28.57
CA ASN A 10 7.20 12.59 -27.79
C ASN A 10 7.29 12.94 -26.31
N VAL A 11 6.17 12.81 -25.60
CA VAL A 11 6.06 13.11 -24.18
C VAL A 11 6.05 11.81 -23.38
N PRO A 12 7.12 11.50 -22.62
CA PRO A 12 7.15 10.31 -21.78
C PRO A 12 6.11 10.41 -20.65
N VAL A 13 5.37 9.31 -20.42
CA VAL A 13 4.43 9.18 -19.32
C VAL A 13 4.88 8.00 -18.45
N LEU A 14 5.52 8.31 -17.33
CA LEU A 14 6.05 7.32 -16.39
C LEU A 14 4.90 6.81 -15.51
N LEU A 15 4.43 5.60 -15.79
CA LEU A 15 3.35 4.95 -15.06
C LEU A 15 3.95 4.21 -13.86
N LEU A 16 3.74 4.74 -12.65
CA LEU A 16 4.22 4.15 -11.41
C LEU A 16 3.31 2.98 -10.97
N LYS A 17 3.27 1.94 -11.80
CA LYS A 17 2.54 0.68 -11.59
C LYS A 17 3.22 -0.46 -12.34
N THR A 18 2.92 -1.68 -11.92
CA THR A 18 3.26 -2.89 -12.68
C THR A 18 2.35 -3.01 -13.91
N LYS A 19 2.93 -3.30 -15.08
CA LYS A 19 2.18 -3.53 -16.31
C LYS A 19 1.27 -4.76 -16.17
N SER A 20 0.00 -4.61 -16.54
CA SER A 20 -0.96 -5.71 -16.61
C SER A 20 -0.68 -6.63 -17.81
N THR A 21 -0.99 -7.92 -17.67
CA THR A 21 -0.85 -8.94 -18.73
C THR A 21 -2.20 -9.61 -19.03
N PRO A 22 -2.51 -9.93 -20.31
CA PRO A 22 -1.65 -9.81 -21.50
C PRO A 22 -1.56 -8.40 -22.08
N SER A 23 -2.46 -7.48 -21.71
CA SER A 23 -2.42 -6.07 -22.14
C SER A 23 -2.74 -5.13 -20.99
N ASP A 24 -2.39 -3.84 -21.17
CA ASP A 24 -2.61 -2.79 -20.17
C ASP A 24 -3.40 -1.62 -20.76
N ALA A 25 -4.58 -1.37 -20.21
CA ALA A 25 -5.50 -0.35 -20.71
C ALA A 25 -4.91 1.08 -20.67
N TYR A 26 -3.96 1.38 -19.76
CA TYR A 26 -3.29 2.68 -19.73
C TYR A 26 -2.31 2.83 -20.89
N GLU A 27 -1.59 1.78 -21.25
CA GLU A 27 -0.70 1.77 -22.40
C GLU A 27 -1.50 1.96 -23.70
N GLU A 28 -2.58 1.19 -23.87
CA GLU A 28 -3.45 1.25 -25.05
C GLU A 28 -4.06 2.65 -25.21
N THR A 29 -4.65 3.19 -24.14
CA THR A 29 -5.32 4.50 -24.18
C THR A 29 -4.34 5.64 -24.44
N LEU A 30 -3.24 5.71 -23.68
CA LEU A 30 -2.30 6.83 -23.79
C LEU A 30 -1.50 6.78 -25.11
N SER A 31 -1.08 5.60 -25.57
CA SER A 31 -0.30 5.48 -26.82
C SER A 31 -1.14 5.77 -28.07
N SER A 32 -2.46 5.55 -28.00
CA SER A 32 -3.38 5.80 -29.12
C SER A 32 -3.72 7.29 -29.28
N HIS A 33 -3.49 8.11 -28.27
CA HIS A 33 -3.86 9.53 -28.29
C HIS A 33 -2.68 10.43 -28.66
N GLY A 34 -2.80 11.05 -29.83
CA GLY A 34 -2.07 12.27 -30.14
C GLY A 34 -2.79 13.48 -29.55
N PHE A 35 -2.05 14.52 -29.19
CA PHE A 35 -2.60 15.81 -28.80
C PHE A 35 -1.96 16.92 -29.63
N SER A 36 -2.62 18.07 -29.71
CA SER A 36 -2.05 19.26 -30.36
C SER A 36 -2.13 20.42 -29.39
N ARG A 37 -0.98 21.03 -29.09
CA ARG A 37 -0.88 22.23 -28.25
C ARG A 37 -0.23 23.34 -29.07
N LYS A 38 -0.95 24.44 -29.28
CA LYS A 38 -0.54 25.55 -30.16
C LYS A 38 -0.24 25.02 -31.58
N CYS A 39 1.02 25.03 -32.01
CA CYS A 39 1.47 24.58 -33.33
C CYS A 39 2.25 23.25 -33.29
N ILE A 40 2.21 22.53 -32.17
CA ILE A 40 3.01 21.31 -31.97
C ILE A 40 2.08 20.12 -31.76
N HIS A 41 2.25 19.08 -32.59
CA HIS A 41 1.60 17.80 -32.42
C HIS A 41 2.45 16.93 -31.49
N GLY A 42 1.84 16.36 -30.47
CA GLY A 42 2.49 15.50 -29.49
C GLY A 42 1.87 14.11 -29.45
N ARG A 43 2.66 13.12 -29.02
CA ARG A 43 2.20 11.79 -28.65
C ARG A 43 2.67 11.44 -27.26
N LEU A 44 1.81 10.79 -26.49
CA LEU A 44 2.17 10.25 -25.19
C LEU A 44 2.88 8.91 -25.38
N HIS A 45 3.97 8.71 -24.65
CA HIS A 45 4.75 7.48 -24.65
C HIS A 45 4.79 6.87 -23.25
N PRO A 46 3.86 5.96 -22.93
CA PRO A 46 3.82 5.27 -21.64
C PRO A 46 5.07 4.45 -21.38
N ARG A 47 5.59 4.53 -20.16
CA ARG A 47 6.69 3.70 -19.65
C ARG A 47 6.35 3.23 -18.24
N PHE A 48 6.34 1.92 -18.01
CA PHE A 48 6.02 1.36 -16.71
C PHE A 48 7.25 1.36 -15.80
N VAL A 49 7.06 1.84 -14.58
CA VAL A 49 8.04 1.77 -13.49
C VAL A 49 7.37 1.04 -12.32
N PRO A 50 7.62 -0.27 -12.16
CA PRO A 50 7.00 -1.06 -11.09
C PRO A 50 7.35 -0.52 -9.69
N VAL A 51 6.33 -0.24 -8.89
CA VAL A 51 6.50 0.31 -7.52
C VAL A 51 6.30 -0.75 -6.46
N LEU A 52 5.32 -1.64 -6.65
CA LEU A 52 4.85 -2.53 -5.59
C LEU A 52 5.46 -3.91 -5.72
N ARG A 53 6.03 -4.42 -4.63
CA ARG A 53 6.20 -5.86 -4.42
C ARG A 53 5.33 -6.35 -3.29
N HIS A 54 4.85 -7.56 -3.45
CA HIS A 54 4.37 -8.32 -2.31
C HIS A 54 5.56 -8.99 -1.65
N ARG A 55 5.69 -8.80 -0.34
CA ARG A 55 6.73 -9.43 0.48
C ARG A 55 6.07 -10.23 1.59
N PHE A 56 6.76 -11.27 2.04
CA PHE A 56 6.44 -11.86 3.33
C PHE A 56 6.82 -10.90 4.45
N ASP A 57 6.13 -11.03 5.58
CA ASP A 57 6.44 -10.31 6.80
C ASP A 57 7.37 -11.17 7.65
N ASP A 58 8.61 -10.75 7.85
CA ASP A 58 9.64 -11.60 8.49
C ASP A 58 9.28 -11.97 9.93
N ASP A 59 8.73 -11.03 10.69
CA ASP A 59 8.29 -11.24 12.08
C ASP A 59 7.14 -12.26 12.12
N GLY A 60 6.14 -12.11 11.25
CA GLY A 60 5.03 -13.05 11.13
C GLY A 60 5.44 -14.44 10.68
N ILE A 61 6.37 -14.52 9.72
CA ILE A 61 6.98 -15.78 9.26
C ILE A 61 7.71 -16.47 10.42
N GLN A 62 8.50 -15.73 11.20
CA GLN A 62 9.20 -16.26 12.37
C GLN A 62 8.23 -16.71 13.47
N GLU A 63 7.14 -15.97 13.72
CA GLU A 63 6.11 -16.38 14.67
C GLU A 63 5.46 -17.70 14.23
N ILE A 64 5.05 -17.84 12.97
CA ILE A 64 4.47 -19.10 12.47
C ILE A 64 5.46 -20.25 12.64
N GLN A 65 6.71 -20.04 12.23
CA GLN A 65 7.75 -21.07 12.33
C GLN A 65 7.91 -21.53 13.79
N SER A 66 7.97 -20.60 14.73
CA SER A 66 8.04 -20.89 16.17
C SER A 66 6.81 -21.65 16.66
N LEU A 67 5.60 -21.27 16.25
CA LEU A 67 4.36 -21.94 16.65
C LEU A 67 4.29 -23.38 16.15
N LEU A 68 4.72 -23.64 14.92
CA LEU A 68 4.75 -24.98 14.32
C LEU A 68 5.82 -25.87 14.98
N LEU A 69 7.06 -25.37 15.11
CA LEU A 69 8.17 -26.11 15.74
C LEU A 69 7.85 -26.49 17.19
N ASN A 70 7.25 -25.56 17.95
CA ASN A 70 6.88 -25.79 19.35
C ASN A 70 5.50 -26.46 19.50
N ARG A 71 4.88 -26.91 18.41
CA ARG A 71 3.57 -27.61 18.38
C ARG A 71 2.48 -26.86 19.15
N ARG A 72 2.52 -25.52 19.12
CA ARG A 72 1.60 -24.63 19.84
C ARG A 72 0.25 -24.50 19.16
N ILE A 73 0.11 -25.02 17.94
CA ILE A 73 -1.15 -25.15 17.20
C ILE A 73 -1.55 -26.62 17.21
N SER A 74 -2.52 -26.99 18.05
CA SER A 74 -2.97 -28.38 18.13
C SER A 74 -4.31 -28.52 18.86
N ARG A 75 -4.88 -29.72 18.83
CA ARG A 75 -6.01 -30.10 19.68
C ARG A 75 -5.60 -30.43 21.12
N ARG A 76 -4.41 -30.07 21.60
CA ARG A 76 -4.01 -30.33 23.01
C ARG A 76 -4.61 -29.28 23.95
N LEU A 77 -4.70 -29.58 25.24
CA LEU A 77 -5.25 -28.64 26.24
C LEU A 77 -4.31 -27.46 26.50
N ASP A 78 -3.01 -27.67 26.36
CA ASP A 78 -1.94 -26.70 26.57
C ASP A 78 -1.56 -25.91 25.30
N ALA A 79 -2.28 -26.13 24.19
CA ALA A 79 -2.05 -25.45 22.92
C ALA A 79 -2.36 -23.94 23.01
N LYS A 80 -1.55 -23.11 22.36
CA LYS A 80 -1.82 -21.66 22.23
C LYS A 80 -2.99 -21.42 21.28
N TYR A 81 -3.07 -22.20 20.20
CA TYR A 81 -4.09 -22.10 19.18
C TYR A 81 -4.70 -23.46 18.85
N GLY A 82 -6.02 -23.49 18.64
CA GLY A 82 -6.74 -24.71 18.29
C GLY A 82 -7.09 -24.83 16.81
N GLY A 83 -6.87 -23.79 16.01
CA GLY A 83 -7.18 -23.75 14.57
C GLY A 83 -6.53 -22.55 13.88
N ILE A 84 -6.55 -22.53 12.55
CA ILE A 84 -5.97 -21.47 11.72
C ILE A 84 -7.01 -20.94 10.73
N ILE A 85 -7.03 -19.63 10.49
CA ILE A 85 -7.91 -18.96 9.51
C ILE A 85 -7.05 -18.36 8.39
N PHE A 86 -7.52 -18.50 7.14
CA PHE A 86 -6.95 -17.89 5.93
C PHE A 86 -8.03 -17.22 5.08
N THR A 87 -7.89 -15.92 4.80
CA THR A 87 -8.79 -15.19 3.89
C THR A 87 -8.13 -14.73 2.59
N SER A 88 -6.85 -15.06 2.42
CA SER A 88 -6.04 -14.62 1.28
C SER A 88 -5.13 -15.74 0.80
N GLN A 89 -5.08 -15.95 -0.51
CA GLN A 89 -4.11 -16.85 -1.13
C GLN A 89 -2.68 -16.48 -0.73
N ARG A 90 -2.36 -15.19 -0.58
CA ARG A 90 -1.01 -14.73 -0.21
C ARG A 90 -0.61 -15.16 1.21
N ALA A 91 -1.57 -15.20 2.13
CA ALA A 91 -1.31 -15.74 3.48
C ALA A 91 -0.99 -17.24 3.42
N VAL A 92 -1.62 -17.98 2.50
CA VAL A 92 -1.33 -19.40 2.27
C VAL A 92 0.06 -19.59 1.68
N GLU A 93 0.48 -18.73 0.75
CA GLU A 93 1.83 -18.75 0.19
C GLU A 93 2.90 -18.52 1.27
N ALA A 94 2.69 -17.53 2.14
CA ALA A 94 3.57 -17.26 3.29
C ALA A 94 3.65 -18.45 4.26
N PHE A 95 2.51 -19.07 4.57
CA PHE A 95 2.46 -20.25 5.42
C PHE A 95 3.13 -21.47 4.76
N SER A 96 2.88 -21.70 3.46
CA SER A 96 3.50 -22.77 2.68
C SER A 96 5.03 -22.63 2.65
N HIS A 97 5.54 -21.40 2.53
CA HIS A 97 6.97 -21.11 2.63
C HIS A 97 7.55 -21.63 3.95
N VAL A 98 6.90 -21.37 5.10
CA VAL A 98 7.35 -21.90 6.40
C VAL A 98 7.31 -23.44 6.44
N VAL A 99 6.22 -24.04 5.95
CA VAL A 99 6.07 -25.50 5.94
C VAL A 99 7.14 -26.17 5.08
N GLN A 100 7.49 -25.61 3.92
CA GLN A 100 8.51 -26.19 3.05
C GLN A 100 9.91 -26.12 3.66
N HIS A 101 10.27 -24.99 4.28
CA HIS A 101 11.59 -24.79 4.87
C HIS A 101 11.76 -25.46 6.25
N GLY A 102 10.67 -25.76 6.95
CA GLY A 102 10.69 -26.38 8.29
C GLY A 102 10.68 -27.91 8.30
N LYS A 103 10.50 -28.58 7.16
CA LYS A 103 10.21 -30.02 7.10
C LYS A 103 11.32 -30.92 7.67
N GLY A 104 12.58 -30.53 7.54
CA GLY A 104 13.71 -31.33 8.01
C GLY A 104 13.58 -32.82 7.64
N THR A 105 13.77 -33.70 8.62
CA THR A 105 13.55 -35.16 8.50
C THR A 105 12.25 -35.65 9.17
N ASP A 106 11.42 -34.75 9.72
CA ASP A 106 10.21 -35.12 10.46
C ASP A 106 9.06 -35.44 9.48
N SER A 107 8.65 -36.72 9.45
CA SER A 107 7.60 -37.21 8.57
C SER A 107 6.19 -36.72 8.95
N GLN A 108 6.01 -36.22 10.18
CA GLN A 108 4.73 -35.72 10.67
C GLN A 108 4.60 -34.19 10.61
N TRP A 109 5.66 -33.50 10.19
CA TRP A 109 5.64 -32.06 9.94
C TRP A 109 4.51 -31.69 8.95
N PRO A 110 3.75 -30.59 9.16
CA PRO A 110 3.86 -29.57 10.21
C PRO A 110 3.02 -29.82 11.49
N HIS A 111 2.65 -31.08 11.77
CA HIS A 111 1.88 -31.50 12.96
C HIS A 111 0.44 -30.95 13.07
N LEU A 112 -0.25 -30.70 11.94
CA LEU A 112 -1.62 -30.17 11.92
C LEU A 112 -2.69 -31.22 11.61
N GLN A 113 -2.45 -32.51 11.91
CA GLN A 113 -3.35 -33.61 11.56
C GLN A 113 -4.76 -33.45 12.15
N ASN A 114 -4.89 -32.83 13.33
CA ASN A 114 -6.15 -32.66 14.05
C ASN A 114 -6.53 -31.19 14.29
N VAL A 115 -6.07 -30.31 13.40
CA VAL A 115 -6.28 -28.86 13.48
C VAL A 115 -7.24 -28.42 12.37
N PRO A 116 -8.41 -27.83 12.70
CA PRO A 116 -9.29 -27.26 11.70
C PRO A 116 -8.64 -26.01 11.08
N ILE A 117 -8.63 -25.98 9.75
CA ILE A 117 -8.21 -24.83 8.96
C ILE A 117 -9.43 -24.24 8.27
N TYR A 118 -9.65 -22.95 8.46
CA TYR A 118 -10.77 -22.24 7.87
C TYR A 118 -10.30 -21.38 6.72
N SER A 119 -11.00 -21.45 5.59
CA SER A 119 -10.70 -20.62 4.43
C SER A 119 -11.94 -20.08 3.75
N VAL A 120 -11.80 -18.91 3.13
CA VAL A 120 -12.79 -18.33 2.22
C VAL A 120 -12.19 -18.16 0.83
N GLY A 121 -12.98 -18.51 -0.18
CA GLY A 121 -12.64 -18.30 -1.59
C GLY A 121 -11.95 -19.53 -2.23
N PRO A 122 -12.34 -19.90 -3.48
CA PRO A 122 -11.75 -21.05 -4.16
C PRO A 122 -10.23 -20.95 -4.36
N ALA A 123 -9.68 -19.75 -4.57
CA ALA A 123 -8.24 -19.57 -4.75
C ALA A 123 -7.44 -19.92 -3.48
N THR A 124 -7.87 -19.38 -2.34
CA THR A 124 -7.28 -19.65 -1.02
C THR A 124 -7.35 -21.15 -0.69
N THR A 125 -8.51 -21.77 -0.87
CA THR A 125 -8.69 -23.20 -0.57
C THR A 125 -7.84 -24.09 -1.47
N ARG A 126 -7.75 -23.80 -2.77
CA ARG A 126 -6.86 -24.55 -3.68
C ARG A 126 -5.40 -24.45 -3.26
N ALA A 127 -4.94 -23.26 -2.85
CA ALA A 127 -3.57 -23.08 -2.36
C ALA A 127 -3.29 -23.87 -1.07
N LEU A 128 -4.28 -24.03 -0.17
CA LEU A 128 -4.11 -24.82 1.05
C LEU A 128 -4.00 -26.33 0.75
N ARG A 129 -4.75 -26.83 -0.25
CA ARG A 129 -4.77 -28.25 -0.60
C ARG A 129 -3.44 -28.77 -1.13
N VAL A 130 -2.56 -27.91 -1.64
CA VAL A 130 -1.25 -28.31 -2.18
C VAL A 130 -0.16 -28.38 -1.09
N ILE A 131 -0.46 -27.98 0.14
CA ILE A 131 0.52 -28.02 1.24
C ILE A 131 0.79 -29.47 1.64
N PRO A 132 2.07 -29.90 1.68
CA PRO A 132 2.40 -31.28 2.00
C PRO A 132 2.19 -31.60 3.48
N GLN A 133 1.18 -32.42 3.79
CA GLN A 133 0.95 -33.03 5.09
C GLN A 133 0.27 -34.40 4.92
N GLN A 134 0.55 -35.34 5.82
CA GLN A 134 -0.23 -36.57 5.94
C GLN A 134 -0.81 -36.77 7.37
N PRO A 135 -2.13 -37.01 7.49
CA PRO A 135 -3.19 -36.80 6.49
C PRO A 135 -3.26 -35.34 5.98
N PRO A 136 -3.92 -35.10 4.83
CA PRO A 136 -4.13 -33.75 4.30
C PRO A 136 -4.76 -32.80 5.31
N LEU A 137 -4.52 -31.50 5.12
CA LEU A 137 -5.10 -30.45 5.96
C LEU A 137 -6.64 -30.52 5.96
N GLN A 138 -7.24 -30.38 7.13
CA GLN A 138 -8.70 -30.39 7.29
C GLN A 138 -9.23 -28.98 7.07
N ILE A 139 -9.65 -28.70 5.84
CA ILE A 139 -10.06 -27.36 5.40
C ILE A 139 -11.59 -27.22 5.40
N PHE A 140 -12.11 -26.16 6.01
CA PHE A 140 -13.53 -25.88 6.15
C PHE A 140 -13.88 -24.46 5.69
N GLY A 141 -15.14 -24.25 5.33
CA GLY A 141 -15.68 -22.92 5.00
C GLY A 141 -15.50 -22.48 3.55
N GLU A 142 -14.96 -23.31 2.65
CA GLU A 142 -14.74 -22.99 1.23
C GLU A 142 -15.97 -22.38 0.53
N ALA A 143 -17.16 -22.92 0.83
CA ALA A 143 -18.43 -22.52 0.21
C ALA A 143 -19.08 -21.27 0.83
N THR A 144 -18.48 -20.66 1.86
CA THR A 144 -19.08 -19.51 2.57
C THR A 144 -19.05 -18.21 1.76
N GLY A 145 -18.10 -18.07 0.83
CA GLY A 145 -18.03 -16.96 -0.13
C GLY A 145 -17.52 -15.63 0.42
N ASN A 146 -17.74 -15.31 1.70
CA ASN A 146 -17.23 -14.09 2.35
C ASN A 146 -16.88 -14.31 3.84
N GLY A 147 -16.22 -13.33 4.45
CA GLY A 147 -15.76 -13.43 5.85
C GLY A 147 -16.88 -13.49 6.89
N GLU A 148 -18.04 -12.88 6.63
CA GLU A 148 -19.18 -12.89 7.55
C GLU A 148 -19.81 -14.29 7.62
N ALA A 149 -20.06 -14.89 6.47
CA ALA A 149 -20.54 -16.26 6.36
C ALA A 149 -19.53 -17.27 6.94
N LEU A 150 -18.22 -17.03 6.72
CA LEU A 150 -17.17 -17.85 7.33
C LEU A 150 -17.18 -17.74 8.85
N ALA A 151 -17.31 -16.54 9.42
CA ALA A 151 -17.35 -16.34 10.86
C ALA A 151 -18.54 -17.08 11.50
N ASN A 152 -19.74 -16.97 10.91
CA ASN A 152 -20.92 -17.70 11.36
C ASN A 152 -20.70 -19.22 11.30
N TYR A 153 -20.10 -19.72 10.23
CA TYR A 153 -19.75 -21.13 10.11
C TYR A 153 -18.76 -21.58 11.19
N ILE A 154 -17.73 -20.78 11.48
CA ILE A 154 -16.72 -21.07 12.51
C ILE A 154 -17.36 -21.17 13.90
N LEU A 155 -18.29 -20.28 14.26
CA LEU A 155 -18.94 -20.29 15.58
C LEU A 155 -19.62 -21.64 15.88
N GLU A 156 -20.30 -22.22 14.89
CA GLU A 156 -20.98 -23.51 15.05
C GLU A 156 -20.00 -24.68 14.98
N HIS A 157 -19.17 -24.70 13.94
CA HIS A 157 -18.28 -25.82 13.67
C HIS A 157 -17.22 -25.97 14.77
N TYR A 158 -16.62 -24.88 15.23
CA TYR A 158 -15.51 -24.94 16.19
C TYR A 158 -15.96 -25.36 17.59
N LYS A 159 -17.17 -24.95 18.01
CA LYS A 159 -17.77 -25.43 19.27
C LYS A 159 -18.03 -26.93 19.22
N GLY A 160 -18.57 -27.44 18.11
CA GLY A 160 -18.74 -28.88 17.91
C GLY A 160 -17.41 -29.62 17.88
N TRP A 161 -16.39 -29.04 17.23
CA TRP A 161 -15.04 -29.61 17.15
C TRP A 161 -14.43 -29.82 18.53
N PHE A 162 -14.61 -28.87 19.45
CA PHE A 162 -14.07 -28.88 20.81
C PHE A 162 -15.15 -29.08 21.87
N SER A 163 -16.13 -29.96 21.60
CA SER A 163 -17.28 -30.22 22.49
C SER A 163 -16.92 -30.76 23.87
N ASP A 164 -15.73 -31.33 24.02
CA ASP A 164 -15.16 -31.83 25.28
C ASP A 164 -14.58 -30.73 26.18
N ARG A 165 -14.62 -29.45 25.76
CA ARG A 165 -13.96 -28.34 26.46
C ARG A 165 -14.94 -27.34 27.06
N PRO A 166 -14.67 -26.85 28.29
CA PRO A 166 -15.45 -25.78 28.89
C PRO A 166 -15.17 -24.41 28.23
N THR A 167 -14.00 -24.24 27.62
CA THR A 167 -13.57 -23.00 26.97
C THR A 167 -12.88 -23.29 25.64
N LEU A 168 -13.15 -22.48 24.63
CA LEU A 168 -12.58 -22.63 23.30
C LEU A 168 -11.16 -22.05 23.23
N THR A 169 -10.23 -22.82 22.66
CA THR A 169 -8.85 -22.38 22.44
C THR A 169 -8.83 -21.31 21.34
N PRO A 170 -7.99 -20.26 21.45
CA PRO A 170 -7.92 -19.20 20.44
C PRO A 170 -7.64 -19.71 19.02
N LEU A 171 -8.08 -18.96 18.01
CA LEU A 171 -7.75 -19.16 16.60
C LEU A 171 -6.61 -18.23 16.17
N LEU A 172 -5.68 -18.78 15.39
CA LEU A 172 -4.64 -18.01 14.71
C LEU A 172 -5.17 -17.53 13.36
N PHE A 173 -5.14 -16.24 13.09
CA PHE A 173 -5.58 -15.69 11.82
C PHE A 173 -4.40 -15.08 11.06
N LEU A 174 -4.03 -15.71 9.94
CA LEU A 174 -2.95 -15.22 9.09
C LEU A 174 -3.50 -14.21 8.08
N VAL A 175 -3.05 -12.97 8.21
CA VAL A 175 -3.61 -11.79 7.51
C VAL A 175 -2.55 -11.01 6.75
N GLY A 176 -2.99 -10.12 5.86
CA GLY A 176 -2.15 -9.10 5.26
C GLY A 176 -2.04 -7.85 6.13
N GLU A 177 -1.03 -7.02 5.86
CA GLU A 177 -0.81 -5.73 6.52
C GLU A 177 -2.05 -4.82 6.48
N GLN A 178 -2.67 -4.70 5.29
CA GLN A 178 -3.94 -3.99 5.14
C GLN A 178 -5.12 -4.90 5.42
N ARG A 179 -5.92 -4.59 6.46
CA ARG A 179 -7.10 -5.39 6.80
C ARG A 179 -8.26 -4.59 7.41
N ARG A 180 -9.47 -4.96 7.01
CA ARG A 180 -10.76 -4.63 7.65
C ARG A 180 -11.58 -5.91 7.72
N ASP A 181 -11.01 -6.96 8.33
CA ASP A 181 -11.66 -8.26 8.35
C ASP A 181 -12.79 -8.29 9.38
N VAL A 182 -13.92 -8.86 8.98
CA VAL A 182 -15.12 -8.94 9.80
C VAL A 182 -15.05 -10.12 10.79
N ILE A 183 -14.20 -11.11 10.50
CA ILE A 183 -14.10 -12.35 11.27
C ILE A 183 -13.71 -12.09 12.74
N PRO A 184 -12.64 -11.33 13.06
CA PRO A 184 -12.27 -11.07 14.46
C PRO A 184 -13.42 -10.42 15.24
N ARG A 185 -14.09 -9.43 14.63
CA ARG A 185 -15.22 -8.71 15.24
C ARG A 185 -16.36 -9.65 15.60
N MET A 186 -16.73 -10.55 14.71
CA MET A 186 -17.85 -11.47 14.92
C MET A 186 -17.51 -12.59 15.92
N LEU A 187 -16.31 -13.19 15.80
CA LEU A 187 -15.91 -14.29 16.67
C LEU A 187 -15.67 -13.85 18.12
N MET A 188 -15.26 -12.59 18.32
CA MET A 188 -14.97 -12.00 19.63
C MET A 188 -16.10 -11.12 20.18
N ASP A 189 -17.29 -11.14 19.58
CA ASP A 189 -18.42 -10.30 20.00
C ASP A 189 -18.76 -10.53 21.48
N VAL A 190 -18.88 -9.43 22.23
CA VAL A 190 -19.23 -9.44 23.65
C VAL A 190 -20.68 -9.88 23.90
N GLY A 191 -21.54 -9.81 22.88
CA GLY A 191 -22.89 -10.37 22.91
C GLY A 191 -22.94 -11.90 22.86
N LEU A 192 -21.86 -12.58 22.45
CA LEU A 192 -21.79 -14.03 22.48
C LEU A 192 -21.58 -14.55 23.91
N THR A 193 -22.19 -15.70 24.20
CA THR A 193 -21.96 -16.44 25.44
C THR A 193 -20.50 -16.90 25.53
N THR A 194 -19.98 -17.03 26.75
CA THR A 194 -18.57 -17.35 26.99
C THR A 194 -18.13 -18.67 26.36
N ASP A 195 -19.03 -19.64 26.26
CA ASP A 195 -18.81 -20.95 25.63
C ASP A 195 -18.87 -20.93 24.09
N ARG A 196 -19.33 -19.83 23.49
CA ARG A 196 -19.35 -19.61 22.02
C ARG A 196 -18.32 -18.60 21.54
N ARG A 197 -17.89 -17.68 22.40
CA ARG A 197 -16.91 -16.65 22.04
C ARG A 197 -15.55 -17.26 21.76
N ILE A 198 -14.96 -16.92 20.62
CA ILE A 198 -13.66 -17.44 20.19
C ILE A 198 -12.68 -16.28 20.07
N ARG A 199 -11.62 -16.31 20.87
CA ARG A 199 -10.53 -15.34 20.73
C ARG A 199 -9.81 -15.56 19.40
N VAL A 200 -9.56 -14.47 18.67
CA VAL A 200 -8.78 -14.49 17.43
C VAL A 200 -7.52 -13.67 17.63
N ASN A 201 -6.37 -14.26 17.31
CA ASN A 201 -5.09 -13.57 17.27
C ASN A 201 -4.64 -13.44 15.83
N GLU A 202 -4.53 -12.20 15.36
CA GLU A 202 -4.07 -11.90 14.01
C GLU A 202 -2.54 -11.84 13.96
N VAL A 203 -1.95 -12.48 12.95
CA VAL A 203 -0.53 -12.36 12.61
C VAL A 203 -0.46 -11.88 11.17
N VAL A 204 0.21 -10.75 10.95
CA VAL A 204 0.51 -10.23 9.61
C VAL A 204 1.61 -11.10 9.01
N VAL A 205 1.38 -11.70 7.85
CA VAL A 205 2.35 -12.64 7.23
C VAL A 205 2.80 -12.20 5.86
N TYR A 206 2.13 -11.20 5.30
CA TYR A 206 2.51 -10.57 4.05
C TYR A 206 2.11 -9.10 4.05
N GLY A 207 2.90 -8.31 3.35
CA GLY A 207 2.67 -6.89 3.16
C GLY A 207 2.79 -6.51 1.69
N THR A 208 2.43 -5.27 1.39
CA THR A 208 2.70 -4.66 0.09
C THR A 208 3.70 -3.54 0.32
N GLY A 209 4.90 -3.71 -0.20
CA GLY A 209 6.00 -2.77 -0.04
C GLY A 209 6.38 -2.09 -1.34
N VAL A 210 7.17 -1.03 -1.22
CA VAL A 210 7.93 -0.49 -2.35
C VAL A 210 9.00 -1.51 -2.77
N MET A 211 9.19 -1.71 -4.07
CA MET A 211 10.26 -2.53 -4.62
C MET A 211 11.63 -1.92 -4.28
N GLU A 212 12.58 -2.74 -3.84
CA GLU A 212 13.95 -2.27 -3.57
C GLU A 212 14.60 -1.63 -4.80
N SER A 213 14.29 -2.14 -5.99
CA SER A 213 14.78 -1.56 -7.26
C SER A 213 14.07 -0.27 -7.65
N PHE A 214 12.93 0.08 -7.04
CA PHE A 214 12.09 1.18 -7.51
C PHE A 214 12.86 2.50 -7.64
N SER A 215 13.62 2.88 -6.60
CA SER A 215 14.39 4.13 -6.63
C SER A 215 15.40 4.16 -7.78
N ALA A 216 16.16 3.08 -7.97
CA ALA A 216 17.15 2.97 -9.05
C ALA A 216 16.50 2.93 -10.44
N ASP A 217 15.43 2.16 -10.59
CA ASP A 217 14.67 2.04 -11.85
C ASP A 217 14.03 3.39 -12.22
N PHE A 218 13.47 4.09 -11.22
CA PHE A 218 12.89 5.41 -11.42
C PHE A 218 13.94 6.44 -11.80
N GLU A 219 15.07 6.52 -11.09
CA GLU A 219 16.20 7.40 -11.43
C GLU A 219 16.76 7.12 -12.84
N ALA A 220 16.90 5.85 -13.21
CA ALA A 220 17.35 5.47 -14.55
C ALA A 220 16.40 5.99 -15.63
N VAL A 221 15.09 5.78 -15.45
CA VAL A 221 14.08 6.28 -16.39
C VAL A 221 14.01 7.81 -16.40
N LEU A 222 14.21 8.46 -15.24
CA LEU A 222 14.29 9.92 -15.16
C LEU A 222 15.49 10.47 -15.96
N LYS A 223 16.64 9.79 -15.90
CA LYS A 223 17.84 10.15 -16.66
C LYS A 223 17.66 9.92 -18.16
N GLU A 224 17.10 8.79 -18.56
CA GLU A 224 16.81 8.47 -19.96
C GLU A 224 15.89 9.50 -20.62
N THR A 225 14.88 9.97 -19.87
CA THR A 225 13.88 10.92 -20.35
C THR A 225 14.23 12.39 -20.09
N SER A 226 15.44 12.67 -19.57
CA SER A 226 15.88 14.02 -19.20
C SER A 226 15.95 14.99 -20.38
N HIS A 227 16.13 14.50 -21.61
CA HIS A 227 16.16 15.30 -22.83
C HIS A 227 14.76 15.74 -23.28
N ALA A 228 13.69 15.11 -22.77
CA ALA A 228 12.33 15.45 -23.14
C ALA A 228 11.95 16.85 -22.60
N PRO A 229 11.30 17.69 -23.42
CA PRO A 229 10.87 19.03 -23.01
C PRO A 229 9.65 19.01 -22.08
N GLU A 230 8.91 17.90 -22.04
CA GLU A 230 7.78 17.65 -21.15
C GLU A 230 7.78 16.16 -20.78
N ARG A 231 7.47 15.86 -19.51
CA ARG A 231 7.33 14.50 -18.98
C ARG A 231 6.25 14.45 -17.91
N TRP A 232 5.51 13.35 -17.87
CA TRP A 232 4.53 13.06 -16.83
C TRP A 232 4.97 11.90 -15.94
N VAL A 233 4.68 12.00 -14.64
CA VAL A 233 4.78 10.91 -13.66
C VAL A 233 3.38 10.65 -13.13
N VAL A 234 2.85 9.45 -13.36
CA VAL A 234 1.50 9.06 -12.94
C VAL A 234 1.56 8.15 -11.73
N VAL A 235 0.96 8.59 -10.63
CA VAL A 235 0.98 7.91 -9.33
C VAL A 235 -0.34 7.20 -9.06
N PHE A 236 -0.26 5.87 -8.92
CA PHE A 236 -1.43 4.99 -8.80
C PHE A 236 -1.87 4.71 -7.35
N SER A 237 -1.00 4.98 -6.37
CA SER A 237 -1.32 4.77 -4.96
C SER A 237 -0.42 5.61 -4.05
N PRO A 238 -0.79 5.82 -2.78
CA PRO A 238 0.11 6.44 -1.78
C PRO A 238 1.49 5.78 -1.66
N THR A 239 1.57 4.47 -1.88
CA THR A 239 2.80 3.69 -1.75
C THR A 239 3.82 4.12 -2.82
N GLY A 240 5.06 4.42 -2.39
CA GLY A 240 6.15 4.88 -3.26
C GLY A 240 6.15 6.38 -3.55
N CYS A 241 5.23 7.16 -2.97
CA CYS A 241 5.23 8.63 -3.10
C CYS A 241 6.51 9.26 -2.55
N ASP A 242 7.00 8.78 -1.41
CA ASP A 242 8.26 9.22 -0.79
C ASP A 242 9.45 8.97 -1.71
N SER A 243 9.63 7.73 -2.19
CA SER A 243 10.74 7.37 -3.08
C SER A 243 10.65 8.10 -4.42
N MET A 244 9.45 8.33 -4.95
CA MET A 244 9.24 9.16 -6.14
C MET A 244 9.68 10.61 -5.88
N LEU A 245 9.21 11.26 -4.81
CA LEU A 245 9.58 12.64 -4.50
C LEU A 245 11.10 12.78 -4.25
N GLN A 246 11.72 11.77 -3.64
CA GLN A 246 13.16 11.68 -3.48
C GLN A 246 13.87 11.62 -4.85
N GLY A 247 13.42 10.74 -5.74
CA GLY A 247 13.99 10.59 -7.10
C GLY A 247 13.81 11.85 -7.96
N LEU A 248 12.74 12.62 -7.72
CA LEU A 248 12.53 13.94 -8.34
C LEU A 248 13.41 15.05 -7.70
N GLY A 249 14.19 14.75 -6.67
CA GLY A 249 15.02 15.72 -5.95
C GLY A 249 14.23 16.72 -5.11
N LEU A 250 12.96 16.44 -4.83
CA LEU A 250 12.02 17.37 -4.19
C LEU A 250 11.97 17.26 -2.67
N LEU A 251 12.46 16.17 -2.08
CA LEU A 251 12.58 16.06 -0.63
C LEU A 251 13.82 16.81 -0.12
N ASN A 252 13.67 17.61 0.93
CA ASN A 252 14.81 18.24 1.60
C ASN A 252 15.55 17.20 2.47
N PRO A 253 16.86 16.97 2.23
CA PRO A 253 17.66 16.07 3.07
C PRO A 253 17.87 16.60 4.50
N ASP A 254 17.85 17.93 4.66
CA ASP A 254 18.24 18.62 5.90
C ASP A 254 17.03 18.98 6.80
N ALA A 255 15.82 18.59 6.40
CA ALA A 255 14.60 18.86 7.17
C ALA A 255 14.11 17.56 7.82
N ASP A 256 14.20 17.49 9.16
CA ASP A 256 13.63 16.40 9.97
C ASP A 256 12.11 16.16 9.73
N SER A 257 11.44 17.08 9.03
CA SER A 257 10.00 17.04 8.71
C SER A 257 9.63 16.32 7.41
N GLY A 258 10.58 16.04 6.51
CA GLY A 258 10.27 15.51 5.17
C GLY A 258 9.50 16.48 4.27
N MET A 259 9.64 17.79 4.52
CA MET A 259 9.02 18.85 3.69
C MET A 259 9.66 18.95 2.31
N ILE A 260 8.84 19.36 1.34
CA ILE A 260 9.24 19.51 -0.07
C ILE A 260 9.87 20.85 -0.37
N CYS A 261 10.89 20.83 -1.23
CA CYS A 261 11.54 22.00 -1.80
C CYS A 261 11.03 22.22 -3.24
N LEU A 262 9.91 22.92 -3.40
CA LEU A 262 9.28 23.16 -4.71
C LEU A 262 10.19 23.95 -5.67
N SER A 263 11.12 24.74 -5.16
CA SER A 263 12.12 25.47 -5.96
C SER A 263 13.08 24.57 -6.73
N ARG A 264 13.12 23.26 -6.42
CA ARG A 264 13.93 22.25 -7.14
C ARG A 264 13.19 21.61 -8.31
N ARG A 265 11.94 21.97 -8.58
CA ARG A 265 11.23 21.48 -9.77
C ARG A 265 11.98 21.90 -11.04
N ASP A 266 12.12 20.96 -11.97
CA ASP A 266 12.82 21.18 -13.24
C ASP A 266 11.99 21.96 -14.29
N GLY A 267 10.73 22.28 -13.96
CA GLY A 267 9.80 23.01 -14.81
C GLY A 267 9.25 22.23 -16.01
N LYS A 268 9.62 20.96 -16.16
CA LYS A 268 9.23 20.09 -17.30
C LYS A 268 8.66 18.74 -16.89
N THR A 269 8.79 18.37 -15.62
CA THR A 269 8.21 17.15 -15.04
C THR A 269 6.96 17.49 -14.25
N PHE A 270 5.84 16.91 -14.67
CA PHE A 270 4.53 17.07 -14.05
C PHE A 270 4.06 15.77 -13.40
N VAL A 271 3.31 15.87 -12.31
CA VAL A 271 2.82 14.73 -11.53
C VAL A 271 1.30 14.67 -11.61
N ALA A 272 0.79 13.52 -12.05
CA ALA A 272 -0.64 13.21 -12.04
C ALA A 272 -0.94 12.11 -11.03
N THR A 273 -2.02 12.23 -10.27
CA THR A 273 -2.50 11.15 -9.39
C THR A 273 -3.74 10.49 -9.98
N ILE A 274 -3.87 9.17 -9.81
CA ILE A 274 -5.03 8.40 -10.26
C ILE A 274 -6.36 8.78 -9.58
N GLY A 275 -6.30 9.47 -8.45
CA GLY A 275 -7.50 9.96 -7.80
C GLY A 275 -7.27 10.61 -6.44
N PRO A 276 -8.37 11.03 -5.78
CA PRO A 276 -8.33 11.89 -4.60
C PRO A 276 -7.58 11.32 -3.40
N THR A 277 -7.61 9.99 -3.19
CA THR A 277 -6.90 9.34 -2.08
C THR A 277 -5.39 9.52 -2.18
N THR A 278 -4.83 9.32 -3.38
CA THR A 278 -3.38 9.47 -3.62
C THR A 278 -2.97 10.93 -3.54
N ARG A 279 -3.78 11.85 -4.10
CA ARG A 279 -3.59 13.30 -3.93
C ARG A 279 -3.57 13.71 -2.47
N ALA A 280 -4.59 13.31 -1.71
CA ALA A 280 -4.73 13.67 -0.30
C ALA A 280 -3.49 13.23 0.50
N HIS A 281 -2.96 12.04 0.24
CA HIS A 281 -1.72 11.57 0.86
C HIS A 281 -0.51 12.46 0.53
N LEU A 282 -0.31 12.80 -0.75
CA LEU A 282 0.79 13.67 -1.19
C LEU A 282 0.75 15.04 -0.50
N VAL A 283 -0.45 15.64 -0.43
CA VAL A 283 -0.68 16.94 0.21
C VAL A 283 -0.47 16.83 1.72
N SER A 284 -1.15 15.90 2.39
CA SER A 284 -1.14 15.84 3.86
C SER A 284 0.22 15.41 4.42
N ARG A 285 0.93 14.52 3.73
CA ARG A 285 2.17 13.93 4.23
C ARG A 285 3.42 14.73 3.86
N PHE A 286 3.43 15.35 2.70
CA PHE A 286 4.63 16.00 2.15
C PHE A 286 4.41 17.48 1.78
N GLY A 287 3.18 17.99 1.85
CA GLY A 287 2.85 19.32 1.32
C GLY A 287 2.97 19.39 -0.20
N PHE A 288 2.86 18.26 -0.91
CA PHE A 288 2.93 18.21 -2.37
C PHE A 288 1.55 18.31 -3.00
N GLU A 289 1.31 19.36 -3.76
CA GLU A 289 0.16 19.41 -4.66
C GLU A 289 0.55 18.83 -6.03
N PRO A 290 -0.04 17.70 -6.47
CA PRO A 290 0.17 17.18 -7.82
C PRO A 290 -0.44 18.13 -8.86
N ASP A 291 0.15 18.17 -10.05
CA ASP A 291 -0.29 19.03 -11.15
C ASP A 291 -1.67 18.63 -11.69
N VAL A 292 -1.99 17.34 -11.60
CA VAL A 292 -3.28 16.76 -12.02
C VAL A 292 -3.76 15.74 -11.00
N CYS A 293 -5.06 15.77 -10.71
CA CYS A 293 -5.76 14.67 -10.06
C CYS A 293 -6.88 14.19 -10.97
N ALA A 294 -6.83 12.95 -11.43
CA ALA A 294 -7.88 12.40 -12.27
C ALA A 294 -9.22 12.37 -11.52
N GLU A 295 -10.28 12.82 -12.19
CA GLU A 295 -11.65 12.80 -11.67
C GLU A 295 -12.16 11.37 -11.52
N THR A 296 -11.78 10.51 -12.46
CA THR A 296 -12.09 9.08 -12.43
C THR A 296 -10.79 8.27 -12.43
N PRO A 297 -10.69 7.21 -11.60
CA PRO A 297 -9.49 6.36 -11.53
C PRO A 297 -9.43 5.39 -12.72
N SER A 298 -9.28 5.95 -13.92
CA SER A 298 -9.32 5.24 -15.19
C SER A 298 -8.22 5.73 -16.15
N PRO A 299 -7.89 4.95 -17.20
CA PRO A 299 -7.03 5.42 -18.29
C PRO A 299 -7.50 6.74 -18.91
N ASP A 300 -8.79 6.86 -19.19
CA ASP A 300 -9.40 8.06 -19.76
C ASP A 300 -9.30 9.26 -18.81
N GLY A 301 -9.53 9.06 -17.51
CA GLY A 301 -9.42 10.12 -16.51
C GLY A 301 -8.01 10.69 -16.40
N ILE A 302 -6.98 9.84 -16.47
CA ILE A 302 -5.58 10.28 -16.53
C ILE A 302 -5.30 11.02 -17.84
N LEU A 303 -5.72 10.47 -18.98
CA LEU A 303 -5.52 11.09 -20.29
C LEU A 303 -6.14 12.49 -20.35
N GLN A 304 -7.41 12.63 -19.94
CA GLN A 304 -8.12 13.90 -19.91
C GLN A 304 -7.43 14.91 -19.01
N GLY A 305 -6.98 14.48 -17.83
CA GLY A 305 -6.22 15.33 -16.91
C GLY A 305 -4.90 15.82 -17.52
N ILE A 306 -4.12 14.92 -18.13
CA ILE A 306 -2.84 15.25 -18.78
C ILE A 306 -3.06 16.21 -19.95
N VAL A 307 -4.02 15.92 -20.84
CA VAL A 307 -4.28 16.72 -22.04
C VAL A 307 -4.84 18.10 -21.68
N GLY A 308 -5.76 18.15 -20.71
CA GLY A 308 -6.39 19.39 -20.21
C GLY A 308 -5.45 20.29 -19.41
N PHE A 309 -4.31 19.79 -18.95
CA PHE A 309 -3.34 20.58 -18.21
C PHE A 309 -2.64 21.65 -19.09
N SER A 310 -2.44 22.85 -18.54
CA SER A 310 -1.71 23.93 -19.21
C SER A 310 -0.63 24.52 -18.28
N PRO A 311 0.67 24.38 -18.62
CA PRO A 311 1.76 24.92 -17.81
C PRO A 311 1.69 26.46 -17.63
N ASP A 312 1.15 27.17 -18.64
CA ASP A 312 1.06 28.64 -18.67
C ASP A 312 0.10 29.20 -17.59
N GLN A 313 -0.86 28.41 -17.10
CA GLN A 313 -1.74 28.78 -16.00
C GLN A 313 -1.15 28.44 -14.63
N TYR A 314 -0.33 27.38 -14.54
CA TYR A 314 0.29 26.91 -13.30
C TYR A 314 1.33 27.89 -12.73
N GLY A 315 2.17 28.48 -13.59
CA GLY A 315 3.18 29.46 -13.16
C GLY A 315 2.64 30.80 -12.64
N ARG A 316 1.39 31.16 -12.96
CA ARG A 316 0.72 32.38 -12.44
C ARG A 316 0.15 32.18 -11.04
N ASN A 317 -0.43 31.02 -10.75
CA ASN A 317 -1.04 30.75 -9.45
C ASN A 317 0.02 30.60 -8.35
N ASN A 318 1.13 29.90 -8.61
CA ASN A 318 2.20 29.76 -7.61
C ASN A 318 2.93 31.08 -7.31
N ARG A 319 3.04 32.01 -8.27
CA ARG A 319 3.59 33.36 -8.02
C ARG A 319 2.66 34.25 -7.19
N MET A 320 1.34 34.08 -7.28
CA MET A 320 0.40 34.86 -6.45
C MET A 320 0.38 34.40 -4.99
N GLU A 321 0.60 33.11 -4.72
CA GLU A 321 0.73 32.59 -3.35
C GLU A 321 2.05 33.03 -2.67
N GLU A 322 3.17 33.09 -3.39
CA GLU A 322 4.43 33.63 -2.84
C GLU A 322 4.36 35.13 -2.51
N ILE A 323 3.61 35.91 -3.30
CA ILE A 323 3.49 37.37 -3.08
C ILE A 323 2.53 37.69 -1.92
N SER A 324 1.53 36.83 -1.66
CA SER A 324 0.59 37.03 -0.54
C SER A 324 1.15 36.65 0.84
N GLY A 325 2.31 35.97 0.90
CA GLY A 325 2.98 35.58 2.16
C GLY A 325 4.07 36.54 2.67
N SER A 326 4.32 37.69 2.03
CA SER A 326 5.47 38.58 2.35
C SER A 326 5.10 39.98 2.83
N GLY A 327 3.84 40.22 3.23
CA GLY A 327 3.34 41.54 3.58
C GLY A 327 2.69 41.67 4.96
N GLU A 328 3.43 41.41 6.05
CA GLU A 328 3.04 41.91 7.38
C GLU A 328 4.30 42.35 8.16
N THR A 329 4.64 43.63 8.04
CA THR A 329 5.69 44.27 8.84
C THR A 329 5.18 44.57 10.25
N ASP A 330 5.80 43.86 11.18
CA ASP A 330 5.78 44.01 12.64
C ASP A 330 5.80 45.49 13.08
N THR A 331 4.69 45.98 13.64
CA THR A 331 4.64 47.21 14.44
C THR A 331 4.39 46.84 15.90
N ARG A 332 5.48 46.69 16.65
CA ARG A 332 5.43 46.51 18.12
C ARG A 332 5.12 47.84 18.81
N PRO A 333 4.22 47.88 19.81
CA PRO A 333 4.15 49.00 20.74
C PRO A 333 5.16 48.81 21.90
N GLY A 334 5.83 49.90 22.26
CA GLY A 334 6.82 49.94 23.34
C GLY A 334 6.20 49.73 24.72
N ILE A 335 6.90 48.97 25.56
CA ILE A 335 6.55 48.74 26.97
C ILE A 335 7.55 49.53 27.83
N ASN A 336 7.00 50.41 28.65
CA ASN A 336 7.67 51.25 29.63
C ASN A 336 8.43 50.44 30.69
N LEU A 337 9.64 50.91 31.02
CA LEU A 337 10.37 50.54 32.22
C LEU A 337 9.64 51.05 33.46
N ALA A 338 9.54 50.21 34.49
CA ALA A 338 9.29 50.62 35.86
C ALA A 338 10.30 49.93 36.79
N ASP A 339 11.02 50.77 37.52
CA ASP A 339 12.03 50.47 38.53
C ASP A 339 11.49 49.63 39.70
N GLY A 340 12.37 48.78 40.24
CA GLY A 340 12.14 48.02 41.47
C GLY A 340 13.44 47.47 42.04
N ALA A 341 14.18 48.33 42.71
CA ALA A 341 15.47 48.02 43.35
C ALA A 341 15.33 47.05 44.53
N CYS A 342 16.28 46.12 44.65
CA CYS A 342 16.59 45.44 45.90
C CYS A 342 18.11 45.19 45.99
N ARG A 343 18.80 45.99 46.80
CA ARG A 343 20.15 45.69 47.33
C ARG A 343 20.24 46.16 48.78
N THR A 344 20.52 45.21 49.66
CA THR A 344 20.96 45.42 51.05
C THR A 344 22.35 44.82 51.25
N GLY A 345 23.20 45.53 52.01
CA GLY A 345 24.50 45.09 52.54
C GLY A 345 25.68 45.61 51.73
N ARG A 346 26.61 46.42 52.25
CA ARG A 346 27.06 46.67 53.63
C ARG A 346 27.56 48.10 53.78
#